data_AF-A0A396ZXJ1-F1
#
_entry.id   AF-A0A396ZXJ1-F1
#
_cell.length_a   1.000
_cell.length_b   1.000
_cell.length_c   1.000
_cell.angle_alpha   90.00
_cell.angle_beta   90.00
_cell.angle_gamma   90.00
#
_symmetry.space_group_name_H-M   'P 1'
#
loop_
_entity.id
_entity.type
_entity.pdbx_description
1 polymer ?
#
loop_
_entity_poly.entity_id
_entity_poly.type
_entity_poly.pdbx_seq_one_letter_code
_entity_poly.pdbx_strand_id
1 'polypeptide(L)'
;MLDTCRESHTPTSTRSPSADVSRKQRHNLREQRRILRLGSQFDHLKATLEAAGLITNKKDKHSILQATIEYIAALEYDAHARMTPASSQPTSISCTTPISTNDPMDSADHHIPSLRTHPHSIEYLWMPELVADSTASFHQVFLHASVPSAIARLDGSLVHASHLFLQHFPNSMGLSLYGLCVGLPNVHKMQSLVTTIIAGDGRSAQTKMTWQAPGTSPKPVFVSVALVRDATGQPVNIQCTALPMVA
;
A
#
# COMPACT_ATOMS: atom_id res chain seq x y z
N MET A 1 -42.22 1.90 76.08
CA MET A 1 -41.20 1.34 75.16
C MET A 1 -40.99 2.35 74.05
N LEU A 2 -39.78 2.88 73.97
CA LEU A 2 -39.34 3.98 73.09
C LEU A 2 -39.02 3.47 71.66
N ASP A 3 -39.17 4.40 70.71
CA ASP A 3 -38.46 4.63 69.42
C ASP A 3 -37.87 3.43 68.67
N THR A 4 -37.99 3.30 67.35
CA THR A 4 -37.45 4.23 66.34
C THR A 4 -37.90 3.74 64.96
N CYS A 5 -38.35 4.61 64.05
CA CYS A 5 -38.13 4.42 62.61
C CYS A 5 -38.34 5.75 61.88
N ARG A 6 -37.20 6.35 61.55
CA ARG A 6 -36.99 7.58 60.81
C ARG A 6 -37.15 7.30 59.32
N GLU A 7 -38.21 7.80 58.70
CA GLU A 7 -38.37 7.76 57.24
C GLU A 7 -37.98 9.10 56.64
N SER A 8 -37.13 9.02 55.63
CA SER A 8 -36.32 10.12 55.12
C SER A 8 -37.08 10.85 54.00
N HIS A 9 -37.33 12.15 54.19
CA HIS A 9 -37.73 13.03 53.10
C HIS A 9 -36.62 13.08 52.04
N THR A 10 -36.91 12.61 50.83
CA THR A 10 -36.13 12.92 49.63
C THR A 10 -36.51 14.33 49.16
N PRO A 11 -35.57 15.29 49.08
CA PRO A 11 -35.87 16.60 48.55
C PRO A 11 -35.92 16.55 47.02
N THR A 12 -37.02 17.08 46.51
CA THR A 12 -37.28 17.57 45.16
C THR A 12 -36.01 18.05 44.47
N SER A 13 -35.64 17.39 43.36
CA SER A 13 -34.55 17.81 42.48
C SER A 13 -34.97 19.09 41.73
N THR A 14 -34.67 20.24 42.31
CA THR A 14 -34.78 21.54 41.64
C THR A 14 -33.69 21.60 40.56
N ARG A 15 -34.04 21.16 39.36
CA ARG A 15 -33.19 21.18 38.17
C ARG A 15 -32.88 22.63 37.81
N SER A 16 -31.66 23.07 38.08
CA SER A 16 -31.24 24.46 37.86
C SER A 16 -31.15 24.77 36.35
N PRO A 17 -31.82 25.81 35.85
CA PRO A 17 -31.84 26.14 34.43
C PRO A 17 -30.43 26.49 33.88
N SER A 18 -29.51 26.93 34.74
CA SER A 18 -28.11 27.21 34.38
C SER A 18 -27.29 25.96 34.06
N ALA A 19 -27.55 24.83 34.73
CA ALA A 19 -26.85 23.57 34.46
C ALA A 19 -27.26 22.96 33.11
N ASP A 20 -28.53 23.12 32.72
CA ASP A 20 -29.05 22.68 31.42
C ASP A 20 -28.48 23.53 30.27
N VAL A 21 -28.33 24.85 30.44
CA VAL A 21 -27.66 25.73 29.45
C VAL A 21 -26.21 25.31 29.25
N SER A 22 -25.47 25.05 30.34
CA SER A 22 -24.08 24.61 30.30
C SER A 22 -23.93 23.23 29.62
N ARG A 23 -24.83 22.29 29.90
CA ARG A 23 -24.87 20.97 29.25
C ARG A 23 -25.17 21.09 27.76
N LYS A 24 -26.15 21.92 27.38
CA LYS A 24 -26.53 22.19 25.99
C LYS A 24 -25.39 22.86 25.21
N GLN A 25 -24.67 23.79 25.83
CA GLN A 25 -23.51 24.45 25.23
C GLN A 25 -22.37 23.46 24.96
N ARG A 26 -22.06 22.57 25.93
CA ARG A 26 -21.07 21.49 25.72
C ARG A 26 -21.49 20.53 24.61
N HIS A 27 -22.78 20.18 24.52
CA HIS A 27 -23.30 19.34 23.45
C HIS A 27 -23.15 20.02 22.08
N ASN A 28 -23.57 21.28 21.96
CA ASN A 28 -23.45 22.06 20.72
C ASN A 28 -22.00 22.19 20.26
N LEU A 29 -21.07 22.42 21.18
CA LEU A 29 -19.64 22.55 20.83
C LEU A 29 -19.07 21.23 20.30
N ARG A 30 -19.47 20.09 20.89
CA ARG A 30 -19.11 18.77 20.35
C ARG A 30 -19.70 18.55 18.96
N GLU A 31 -20.96 18.95 18.77
CA GLU A 31 -21.64 18.79 17.49
C GLU A 31 -21.04 19.69 16.40
N GLN A 32 -20.68 20.92 16.72
CA GLN A 32 -19.94 21.81 15.82
C GLN A 32 -18.61 21.20 15.38
N ARG A 33 -17.85 20.61 16.32
CA ARG A 33 -16.60 19.89 15.98
C ARG A 33 -16.87 18.70 15.05
N ARG A 34 -17.95 17.96 15.27
CA ARG A 34 -18.36 16.85 14.39
C ARG A 34 -18.69 17.36 12.99
N ILE A 35 -19.48 18.43 12.88
CA ILE A 35 -19.86 19.05 11.60
C ILE A 35 -18.62 19.55 10.84
N LEU A 36 -17.65 20.17 11.52
CA LEU A 36 -16.41 20.62 10.90
C LEU A 36 -15.57 19.46 10.36
N ARG A 37 -15.44 18.37 11.13
CA ARG A 37 -14.74 17.16 10.68
C ARG A 37 -15.42 16.55 9.45
N LEU A 38 -16.75 16.44 9.47
CA LEU A 38 -17.51 15.98 8.30
C LEU A 38 -17.31 16.90 7.10
N GLY A 39 -17.32 18.22 7.30
CA GLY A 39 -17.02 19.20 6.25
C GLY A 39 -15.67 18.93 5.58
N SER A 40 -14.62 18.77 6.38
CA SER A 40 -13.28 18.46 5.86
C SER A 40 -13.23 17.14 5.09
N GLN A 41 -13.99 16.12 5.50
CA GLN A 41 -14.10 14.86 4.75
C GLN A 41 -14.79 15.04 3.39
N PHE A 42 -15.84 15.88 3.33
CA PHE A 42 -16.48 16.24 2.07
C PHE A 42 -15.55 16.98 1.12
N ASP A 43 -14.75 17.92 1.65
CA ASP A 43 -13.76 18.65 0.86
C ASP A 43 -12.70 17.70 0.28
N HIS A 44 -12.28 16.71 1.06
CA HIS A 44 -11.35 15.68 0.60
C HIS A 44 -11.95 14.81 -0.50
N LEU A 45 -13.17 14.27 -0.30
CA LEU A 45 -13.87 13.48 -1.31
C LEU A 45 -14.07 14.28 -2.61
N LYS A 46 -14.44 15.54 -2.49
CA LYS A 46 -14.59 16.44 -3.63
C LYS A 46 -13.28 16.55 -4.42
N ALA A 47 -12.15 16.79 -3.75
CA ALA A 47 -10.85 16.90 -4.40
C ALA A 47 -10.46 15.61 -5.14
N THR A 48 -10.72 14.44 -4.54
CA THR A 48 -10.46 13.13 -5.18
C THR A 48 -11.31 12.94 -6.45
N LEU A 49 -12.59 13.30 -6.40
CA LEU A 49 -13.49 13.16 -7.55
C LEU A 49 -13.20 14.19 -8.65
N GLU A 50 -12.76 15.40 -8.30
CA GLU A 50 -12.30 16.41 -9.26
C GLU A 50 -11.03 15.94 -9.99
N ALA A 51 -10.07 15.34 -9.25
CA ALA A 51 -8.85 14.79 -9.82
C ALA A 51 -9.12 13.61 -10.78
N ALA A 52 -10.16 12.80 -10.49
CA ALA A 52 -10.62 11.74 -11.37
C ALA A 52 -11.48 12.24 -12.55
N GLY A 53 -11.76 13.55 -12.65
CA GLY A 53 -12.54 14.14 -13.73
C GLY A 53 -14.06 13.87 -13.66
N LEU A 54 -14.56 13.36 -12.53
CA LEU A 54 -15.95 12.93 -12.37
C LEU A 54 -16.89 14.06 -11.96
N ILE A 55 -16.35 15.09 -11.32
CA ILE A 55 -17.11 16.28 -10.92
C ILE A 55 -16.33 17.55 -11.26
N THR A 56 -17.06 18.62 -11.56
CA THR A 56 -16.50 19.96 -11.77
C THR A 56 -16.79 20.87 -10.57
N ASN A 57 -16.03 21.95 -10.46
CA ASN A 57 -15.98 22.78 -9.26
C ASN A 57 -17.35 23.39 -8.91
N LYS A 58 -17.78 23.12 -7.66
CA LYS A 58 -19.06 23.48 -6.98
C LYS A 58 -20.22 22.48 -7.16
N LYS A 59 -20.05 21.27 -6.62
CA LYS A 59 -21.18 20.36 -6.33
C LYS A 59 -21.53 20.34 -4.85
N ASP A 60 -22.82 20.22 -4.55
CA ASP A 60 -23.34 20.09 -3.20
C ASP A 60 -22.98 18.71 -2.59
N LYS A 61 -23.14 18.58 -1.27
CA LYS A 61 -22.73 17.37 -0.53
C LYS A 61 -23.40 16.09 -1.03
N HIS A 62 -24.66 16.16 -1.45
CA HIS A 62 -25.36 14.98 -1.95
C HIS A 62 -24.76 14.53 -3.29
N SER A 63 -24.51 15.48 -4.19
CA SER A 63 -23.85 15.21 -5.46
C SER A 63 -22.44 14.65 -5.32
N ILE A 64 -21.68 15.06 -4.30
CA ILE A 64 -20.37 14.45 -3.97
C ILE A 64 -20.53 12.98 -3.59
N LEU A 65 -21.48 12.64 -2.72
CA LEU A 65 -21.74 11.24 -2.33
C LEU A 65 -22.20 10.39 -3.52
N GLN A 66 -23.10 10.92 -4.35
CA GLN A 66 -23.59 10.22 -5.54
C GLN A 66 -22.46 9.90 -6.53
N ALA A 67 -21.63 10.90 -6.83
CA ALA A 67 -20.44 10.70 -7.68
C ALA A 67 -19.42 9.73 -7.05
N THR A 68 -19.34 9.68 -5.71
CA THR A 68 -18.51 8.70 -5.00
C THR A 68 -19.01 7.27 -5.21
N ILE A 69 -20.33 7.06 -5.12
CA ILE A 69 -20.95 5.73 -5.36
C ILE A 69 -20.68 5.28 -6.80
N GLU A 70 -20.89 6.17 -7.78
CA GLU A 70 -20.61 5.89 -9.19
C GLU A 70 -19.13 5.58 -9.45
N TYR A 71 -18.23 6.31 -8.78
CA TYR A 71 -16.80 6.07 -8.91
C TYR A 71 -16.39 4.71 -8.36
N ILE A 72 -16.90 4.32 -7.19
CA ILE A 72 -16.64 3.00 -6.60
C ILE A 72 -17.13 1.90 -7.56
N ALA A 73 -18.34 2.02 -8.10
CA ALA A 73 -18.88 1.04 -9.04
C ALA A 73 -18.04 0.92 -10.32
N ALA A 74 -17.52 2.04 -10.84
CA ALA A 74 -16.60 2.03 -11.98
C ALA A 74 -15.27 1.33 -11.67
N LEU A 75 -14.69 1.60 -10.49
CA LEU A 75 -13.46 0.94 -10.05
C LEU A 75 -13.63 -0.56 -9.84
N GLU A 76 -14.78 -0.97 -9.27
CA GLU A 76 -15.12 -2.38 -9.10
C GLU A 76 -15.26 -3.07 -10.46
N TYR A 77 -15.94 -2.44 -11.43
CA TYR A 77 -16.07 -2.96 -12.79
C TYR A 77 -14.71 -3.13 -13.47
N ASP A 78 -13.83 -2.12 -13.40
CA ASP A 78 -12.49 -2.18 -13.98
C ASP A 78 -11.62 -3.27 -13.33
N ALA A 79 -11.74 -3.45 -12.01
CA ALA A 79 -11.04 -4.52 -11.29
C ALA A 79 -11.51 -5.91 -11.77
N HIS A 80 -12.81 -6.11 -11.98
CA HIS A 80 -13.37 -7.36 -12.48
C HIS A 80 -13.01 -7.62 -13.96
N ALA A 81 -13.03 -6.59 -14.80
CA ALA A 81 -12.64 -6.69 -16.21
C ALA A 81 -11.16 -7.10 -16.39
N ARG A 82 -10.28 -6.71 -15.47
CA ARG A 82 -8.88 -7.13 -15.44
C ARG A 82 -8.66 -8.55 -14.92
N MET A 83 -9.66 -9.16 -14.28
CA MET A 83 -9.60 -10.52 -13.72
C MET A 83 -10.14 -11.60 -14.67
N THR A 84 -10.86 -11.24 -15.74
CA THR A 84 -11.25 -12.20 -16.78
C THR A 84 -10.13 -12.41 -17.80
N PRO A 85 -9.56 -13.61 -17.96
CA PRO A 85 -8.64 -13.90 -19.04
C PRO A 85 -9.42 -13.86 -20.37
N ALA A 86 -9.06 -12.93 -21.25
CA ALA A 86 -9.45 -12.98 -22.64
C ALA A 86 -8.91 -14.30 -23.23
N SER A 87 -9.81 -15.27 -23.44
CA SER A 87 -9.50 -16.53 -24.11
C SER A 87 -9.07 -16.28 -25.55
N SER A 88 -7.81 -16.61 -25.79
CA SER A 88 -7.03 -16.84 -27.02
C SER A 88 -7.76 -17.12 -28.36
N GLN A 89 -7.37 -16.32 -29.40
CA GLN A 89 -6.76 -16.67 -30.73
C GLN A 89 -7.46 -17.70 -31.68
N PRO A 90 -7.01 -17.93 -32.96
CA PRO A 90 -6.12 -17.19 -33.89
C PRO A 90 -6.62 -17.14 -35.38
N THR A 91 -6.00 -16.34 -36.25
CA THR A 91 -5.78 -16.77 -37.66
C THR A 91 -4.53 -16.13 -38.28
N SER A 92 -3.91 -16.94 -39.12
CA SER A 92 -2.56 -16.94 -39.69
C SER A 92 -2.33 -16.01 -40.91
N ILE A 93 -1.09 -15.50 -41.00
CA ILE A 93 -0.16 -15.47 -42.16
C ILE A 93 -0.75 -15.13 -43.56
N SER A 94 -0.32 -14.04 -44.21
CA SER A 94 0.67 -14.06 -45.32
C SER A 94 0.72 -12.77 -46.18
N CYS A 95 1.96 -12.39 -46.51
CA CYS A 95 2.50 -11.84 -47.78
C CYS A 95 2.16 -10.46 -48.38
N THR A 96 3.29 -9.84 -48.80
CA THR A 96 3.59 -9.03 -50.00
C THR A 96 3.30 -7.52 -50.05
N THR A 97 4.39 -6.76 -50.15
CA THR A 97 4.50 -5.39 -50.69
C THR A 97 4.16 -5.36 -52.18
N PRO A 98 3.76 -4.18 -52.72
CA PRO A 98 4.70 -3.43 -53.57
C PRO A 98 4.62 -1.89 -53.50
N ILE A 99 5.81 -1.26 -53.57
CA ILE A 99 6.28 -0.15 -54.44
C ILE A 99 5.44 1.15 -54.62
N SER A 100 6.14 2.27 -54.32
CA SER A 100 6.14 3.66 -54.86
C SER A 100 4.80 4.40 -55.11
N THR A 101 4.64 5.70 -54.81
CA THR A 101 5.43 6.83 -55.36
C THR A 101 5.00 8.16 -54.68
N ASN A 102 5.98 9.04 -54.38
CA ASN A 102 5.96 10.52 -54.34
C ASN A 102 5.02 11.33 -53.39
N ASP A 103 5.69 12.09 -52.49
CA ASP A 103 5.31 13.31 -51.75
C ASP A 103 4.78 14.48 -52.64
N PRO A 104 4.25 15.64 -52.14
CA PRO A 104 4.47 16.26 -50.81
C PRO A 104 3.31 17.04 -50.12
N MET A 105 3.58 17.45 -48.87
CA MET A 105 3.09 18.63 -48.12
C MET A 105 1.57 18.86 -47.96
N ASP A 106 1.06 18.71 -46.73
CA ASP A 106 0.41 19.84 -46.06
C ASP A 106 0.54 19.74 -44.52
N SER A 107 0.73 20.91 -43.91
CA SER A 107 0.95 21.12 -42.48
C SER A 107 -0.34 20.99 -41.69
N ALA A 108 -0.31 20.23 -40.60
CA ALA A 108 -1.20 20.50 -39.47
C ALA A 108 -0.48 20.15 -38.16
N ASP A 109 -0.06 21.20 -37.48
CA ASP A 109 0.47 21.19 -36.13
C ASP A 109 -0.45 20.42 -35.16
N HIS A 110 0.03 19.29 -34.67
CA HIS A 110 -0.48 18.69 -33.43
C HIS A 110 0.54 18.97 -32.33
N HIS A 111 0.35 20.14 -31.72
CA HIS A 111 0.95 20.48 -30.44
C HIS A 111 0.58 19.42 -29.40
N ILE A 112 1.53 18.53 -29.13
CA ILE A 112 1.63 17.72 -27.92
C ILE A 112 1.62 18.69 -26.72
N PRO A 113 0.67 18.62 -25.79
CA PRO A 113 0.83 19.30 -24.52
C PRO A 113 1.88 18.52 -23.73
N SER A 114 3.08 19.10 -23.71
CA SER A 114 4.17 18.78 -22.80
C SER A 114 3.63 18.71 -21.35
N LEU A 115 3.60 17.50 -20.78
CA LEU A 115 3.37 17.29 -19.36
C LEU A 115 4.57 17.83 -18.59
N ARG A 116 4.49 19.12 -18.24
CA ARG A 116 5.31 19.71 -17.19
C ARG A 116 4.96 19.02 -15.87
N THR A 117 5.92 18.26 -15.39
CA THR A 117 6.17 17.93 -14.00
C THR A 117 5.94 19.12 -13.09
N HIS A 118 5.13 18.95 -12.04
CA HIS A 118 5.38 19.45 -10.68
C HIS A 118 4.38 18.87 -9.67
N PRO A 119 4.78 18.78 -8.39
CA PRO A 119 4.61 17.58 -7.60
C PRO A 119 3.65 17.82 -6.45
N HIS A 120 2.57 17.05 -6.38
CA HIS A 120 1.98 16.58 -5.13
C HIS A 120 1.13 15.36 -5.51
N SER A 121 1.84 14.29 -5.88
CA SER A 121 1.24 12.95 -5.96
C SER A 121 0.70 12.63 -4.57
N ILE A 122 -0.60 12.80 -4.37
CA ILE A 122 -1.29 12.12 -3.28
C ILE A 122 -1.20 10.65 -3.66
N GLU A 123 -0.23 9.97 -3.04
CA GLU A 123 -0.19 8.51 -2.99
C GLU A 123 -1.60 8.01 -2.72
N TYR A 124 -2.09 7.16 -3.62
CA TYR A 124 -3.26 6.34 -3.37
C TYR A 124 -3.12 5.78 -1.95
N LEU A 125 -3.99 6.23 -1.04
CA LEU A 125 -3.99 5.77 0.34
C LEU A 125 -4.51 4.33 0.31
N TRP A 126 -3.61 3.41 -0.03
CA TRP A 126 -3.82 1.98 0.01
C TRP A 126 -4.23 1.66 1.44
N MET A 127 -5.53 1.40 1.66
CA MET A 127 -6.01 1.05 2.98
C MET A 127 -5.27 -0.22 3.38
N PRO A 128 -4.40 -0.15 4.41
CA PRO A 128 -3.43 -1.20 4.62
C PRO A 128 -4.16 -2.45 5.12
N GLU A 129 -3.87 -3.59 4.51
CA GLU A 129 -4.45 -4.86 4.93
C GLU A 129 -4.09 -5.12 6.40
N LEU A 130 -5.14 -5.24 7.23
CA LEU A 130 -5.01 -5.44 8.67
C LEU A 130 -4.82 -6.91 8.98
N VAL A 131 -4.04 -7.18 10.03
CA VAL A 131 -4.03 -8.50 10.64
C VAL A 131 -5.41 -8.75 11.23
N ALA A 132 -5.95 -9.96 11.04
CA ALA A 132 -7.25 -10.35 11.58
C ALA A 132 -7.34 -10.03 13.08
N ASP A 133 -8.46 -9.42 13.48
CA ASP A 133 -8.74 -8.98 14.85
C ASP A 133 -7.73 -7.99 15.46
N SER A 134 -6.96 -7.30 14.61
CA SER A 134 -5.94 -6.33 15.04
C SER A 134 -6.09 -4.99 14.32
N THR A 135 -5.66 -3.91 14.98
CA THR A 135 -5.51 -2.58 14.35
C THR A 135 -4.19 -2.43 13.62
N ALA A 136 -3.29 -3.41 13.71
CA ALA A 136 -2.00 -3.39 13.04
C ALA A 136 -2.13 -3.90 11.61
N SER A 137 -1.50 -3.20 10.67
CA SER A 137 -1.34 -3.70 9.30
C SER A 137 -0.19 -4.68 9.17
N PHE A 138 -0.21 -5.52 8.14
CA PHE A 138 0.94 -6.38 7.81
C PHE A 138 2.22 -5.58 7.60
N HIS A 139 2.12 -4.37 7.04
CA HIS A 139 3.26 -3.46 6.90
C HIS A 139 3.87 -3.11 8.26
N GLN A 140 3.03 -2.75 9.25
CA GLN A 140 3.51 -2.43 10.60
C GLN A 140 4.14 -3.65 11.26
N VAL A 141 3.51 -4.83 11.15
CA VAL A 141 4.06 -6.08 11.68
C VAL A 141 5.43 -6.40 11.05
N PHE A 142 5.57 -6.24 9.73
CA PHE A 142 6.84 -6.45 9.03
C PHE A 142 7.95 -5.49 9.51
N LEU A 143 7.65 -4.19 9.65
CA LEU A 143 8.63 -3.19 10.09
C LEU A 143 9.13 -3.44 11.52
N HIS A 144 8.26 -3.96 12.38
CA HIS A 144 8.53 -4.20 13.79
C HIS A 144 8.90 -5.66 14.11
N ALA A 145 9.05 -6.53 13.12
CA ALA A 145 9.48 -7.90 13.32
C ALA A 145 10.88 -7.94 13.97
N SER A 146 11.10 -8.95 14.83
CA SER A 146 12.37 -9.14 15.56
C SER A 146 13.50 -9.73 14.71
N VAL A 147 13.29 -9.89 13.41
CA VAL A 147 14.23 -10.50 12.48
C VAL A 147 14.58 -9.55 11.33
N PRO A 148 15.87 -9.38 10.97
CA PRO A 148 16.28 -8.53 9.86
C PRO A 148 15.74 -9.10 8.54
N SER A 149 14.70 -8.47 8.02
CA SER A 149 13.98 -8.92 6.83
C SER A 149 13.84 -7.83 5.79
N ALA A 150 13.79 -8.24 4.52
CA ALA A 150 13.56 -7.40 3.36
C ALA A 150 12.60 -8.09 2.39
N ILE A 151 11.92 -7.29 1.57
CA ILE A 151 11.08 -7.73 0.47
C ILE A 151 11.79 -7.33 -0.83
N ALA A 152 11.92 -8.29 -1.72
CA ALA A 152 12.44 -8.11 -3.07
C ALA A 152 11.38 -8.48 -4.10
N ARG A 153 11.44 -7.89 -5.30
CA ARG A 153 10.71 -8.39 -6.46
C ARG A 153 11.29 -9.73 -6.91
N LEU A 154 10.60 -10.42 -7.83
CA LEU A 154 11.05 -11.71 -8.35
C LEU A 154 12.40 -11.65 -9.09
N ASP A 155 12.80 -10.48 -9.58
CA ASP A 155 14.13 -10.23 -10.16
C ASP A 155 15.23 -10.00 -9.10
N GLY A 156 14.86 -10.06 -7.81
CA GLY A 156 15.75 -9.84 -6.67
C GLY A 156 15.94 -8.38 -6.28
N SER A 157 15.36 -7.41 -6.99
CA SER A 157 15.45 -5.98 -6.65
C SER A 157 14.74 -5.68 -5.32
N LEU A 158 15.45 -5.05 -4.37
CA LEU A 158 14.89 -4.73 -3.05
C LEU A 158 13.87 -3.58 -3.14
N VAL A 159 12.69 -3.81 -2.57
CA VAL A 159 11.57 -2.84 -2.54
C VAL A 159 11.26 -2.34 -1.14
N HIS A 160 11.39 -3.19 -0.12
CA HIS A 160 11.21 -2.81 1.29
C HIS A 160 12.20 -3.52 2.18
N ALA A 161 12.51 -2.89 3.32
CA ALA A 161 13.35 -3.46 4.35
C ALA A 161 12.86 -3.05 5.74
N SER A 162 12.94 -3.98 6.69
CA SER A 162 12.75 -3.69 8.11
C SER A 162 13.90 -2.83 8.64
N HIS A 163 13.67 -2.12 9.75
CA HIS A 163 14.69 -1.30 10.38
C HIS A 163 15.92 -2.12 10.82
N LEU A 164 15.71 -3.36 11.32
CA LEU A 164 16.79 -4.28 11.68
C LEU A 164 17.63 -4.70 10.47
N PHE A 165 17.01 -4.89 9.31
CA PHE A 165 17.75 -5.21 8.08
C PHE A 165 18.68 -4.06 7.70
N LEU A 166 18.18 -2.83 7.71
CA LEU A 166 18.97 -1.64 7.36
C LEU A 166 20.08 -1.35 8.38
N GLN A 167 19.89 -1.73 9.65
CA GLN A 167 20.95 -1.63 10.66
C GLN A 167 22.16 -2.53 10.33
N HIS A 168 21.91 -3.72 9.76
CA HIS A 168 22.99 -4.65 9.39
C HIS A 168 23.55 -4.42 7.98
N PHE A 169 22.68 -3.99 7.05
CA PHE A 169 22.96 -3.75 5.64
C PHE A 169 22.52 -2.34 5.23
N PRO A 170 23.21 -1.28 5.69
CA PRO A 170 22.87 0.09 5.35
C PRO A 170 23.08 0.37 3.87
N ASN A 171 22.37 1.35 3.30
CA ASN A 171 22.48 1.72 1.88
C ASN A 171 22.21 0.57 0.90
N SER A 172 21.43 -0.43 1.32
CA SER A 172 21.05 -1.58 0.49
C SER A 172 19.81 -1.30 -0.36
N MET A 173 19.00 -0.30 -0.02
CA MET A 173 17.85 0.11 -0.82
C MET A 173 18.30 0.55 -2.21
N GLY A 174 17.66 0.01 -3.25
CA GLY A 174 18.07 0.20 -4.66
C GLY A 174 19.06 -0.84 -5.18
N LEU A 175 19.56 -1.75 -4.33
CA LEU A 175 20.30 -2.94 -4.76
C LEU A 175 19.37 -4.13 -4.98
N SER A 176 19.92 -5.19 -5.56
CA SER A 176 19.29 -6.52 -5.56
C SER A 176 19.90 -7.42 -4.48
N LEU A 177 19.19 -8.50 -4.14
CA LEU A 177 19.70 -9.58 -3.28
C LEU A 177 21.05 -10.12 -3.79
N TYR A 178 21.24 -10.16 -5.11
CA TYR A 178 22.49 -10.58 -5.75
C TYR A 178 23.61 -9.55 -5.56
N GLY A 179 23.28 -8.26 -5.59
CA GLY A 179 24.24 -7.18 -5.35
C GLY A 179 24.81 -7.15 -3.93
N LEU A 180 24.11 -7.75 -2.96
CA LEU A 180 24.61 -7.93 -1.60
C LEU A 180 25.58 -9.11 -1.47
N CYS A 181 25.57 -10.07 -2.40
CA CYS A 181 26.40 -11.27 -2.31
C CYS A 181 27.86 -10.98 -2.65
N VAL A 182 28.78 -11.41 -1.79
CA VAL A 182 30.22 -11.24 -2.02
C VAL A 182 30.75 -12.36 -2.89
N GLY A 183 31.13 -12.01 -4.13
CA GLY A 183 31.74 -12.94 -5.08
C GLY A 183 30.76 -13.90 -5.76
N LEU A 184 31.16 -14.41 -6.92
CA LEU A 184 30.35 -15.30 -7.76
C LEU A 184 29.80 -16.55 -7.04
N PRO A 185 30.55 -17.24 -6.15
CA PRO A 185 30.00 -18.43 -5.47
C PRO A 185 28.76 -18.13 -4.63
N ASN A 186 28.71 -16.97 -3.97
CA ASN A 186 27.56 -16.58 -3.15
C ASN A 186 26.39 -16.11 -4.03
N VAL A 187 26.66 -15.46 -5.17
CA VAL A 187 25.63 -15.11 -6.17
C VAL A 187 24.95 -16.38 -6.68
N HIS A 188 25.71 -17.42 -7.05
CA HIS A 188 25.14 -18.69 -7.51
C HIS A 188 24.34 -19.42 -6.43
N LYS A 189 24.79 -19.38 -5.17
CA LYS A 189 24.00 -19.91 -4.04
C LYS A 189 22.65 -19.18 -3.92
N MET A 190 22.65 -17.86 -4.03
CA MET A 190 21.41 -17.07 -4.00
C MET A 190 20.50 -17.39 -5.20
N GLN A 191 21.06 -17.47 -6.41
CA GLN A 191 20.29 -17.85 -7.61
C GLN A 191 19.65 -19.23 -7.46
N SER A 192 20.39 -20.21 -6.92
CA SER A 192 19.88 -21.54 -6.63
C SER A 192 18.71 -21.48 -5.65
N LEU A 193 18.86 -20.77 -4.53
CA LEU A 193 17.78 -20.58 -3.55
C LEU A 193 16.52 -19.98 -4.17
N VAL A 194 16.67 -18.90 -4.94
CA VAL A 194 15.53 -18.22 -5.59
C VAL A 194 14.87 -19.14 -6.61
N THR A 195 15.65 -19.90 -7.38
CA THR A 195 15.14 -20.87 -8.35
C THR A 195 14.34 -21.97 -7.66
N THR A 196 14.86 -22.53 -6.56
CA THR A 196 14.18 -23.57 -5.76
C THR A 196 12.81 -23.10 -5.25
N ILE A 197 12.72 -21.89 -4.69
CA ILE A 197 11.43 -21.39 -4.18
C ILE A 197 10.44 -21.04 -5.29
N ILE A 198 10.91 -20.53 -6.44
CA ILE A 198 10.05 -20.23 -7.59
C ILE A 198 9.52 -21.51 -8.23
N ALA A 199 10.37 -22.54 -8.34
CA ALA A 199 9.99 -23.87 -8.84
C ALA A 199 8.96 -24.59 -7.95
N GLY A 200 8.71 -24.09 -6.74
CA GLY A 200 7.70 -24.63 -5.82
C GLY A 200 8.19 -25.79 -4.97
N ASP A 201 9.50 -26.02 -4.88
CA ASP A 201 10.12 -27.13 -4.15
C ASP A 201 10.18 -26.89 -2.61
N GLY A 202 9.27 -26.06 -2.10
CA GLY A 202 9.20 -25.71 -0.68
C GLY A 202 8.53 -24.36 -0.42
N ARG A 203 8.14 -24.13 0.85
CA ARG A 203 7.63 -22.81 1.31
C ARG A 203 8.76 -21.80 1.54
N SER A 204 9.97 -22.29 1.78
CA SER A 204 11.17 -21.49 2.00
C SER A 204 12.43 -22.29 1.67
N ALA A 205 13.50 -21.61 1.29
CA ALA A 205 14.83 -22.19 1.12
C ALA A 205 15.88 -21.39 1.89
N GLN A 206 16.94 -22.05 2.37
CA GLN A 206 17.89 -21.45 3.30
C GLN A 206 19.33 -21.84 2.99
N THR A 207 20.29 -20.92 3.20
CA THR A 207 21.71 -21.24 3.09
C THR A 207 22.60 -20.21 3.81
N LYS A 208 23.87 -20.56 3.99
CA LYS A 208 24.92 -19.66 4.50
C LYS A 208 25.68 -19.03 3.34
N MET A 209 25.84 -17.72 3.38
CA MET A 209 26.63 -16.96 2.41
C MET A 209 27.28 -15.73 3.04
N THR A 210 28.11 -15.02 2.28
CA THR A 210 28.74 -13.78 2.74
C THR A 210 28.12 -12.61 2.01
N TRP A 211 27.63 -11.63 2.77
CA TRP A 211 27.05 -10.41 2.23
C TRP A 211 27.86 -9.17 2.58
N GLN A 212 27.77 -8.15 1.74
CA GLN A 212 28.39 -6.85 1.96
C GLN A 212 27.44 -5.77 1.46
N ALA A 213 27.12 -4.83 2.33
CA ALA A 213 26.44 -3.61 1.95
C ALA A 213 27.45 -2.54 1.55
N PRO A 214 27.08 -1.55 0.72
CA PRO A 214 28.00 -0.50 0.27
C PRO A 214 28.65 0.22 1.45
N GLY A 215 30.00 0.34 1.41
CA GLY A 215 30.77 0.98 2.47
C GLY A 215 30.90 0.18 3.78
N THR A 216 30.52 -1.11 3.80
CA THR A 216 30.65 -1.97 4.97
C THR A 216 31.63 -3.13 4.74
N SER A 217 32.04 -3.81 5.80
CA SER A 217 32.82 -5.04 5.70
C SER A 217 31.93 -6.24 5.32
N PRO A 218 32.46 -7.24 4.59
CA PRO A 218 31.79 -8.51 4.36
C PRO A 218 31.42 -9.22 5.68
N LYS A 219 30.23 -9.79 5.75
CA LYS A 219 29.73 -10.51 6.92
C LYS A 219 29.14 -11.87 6.53
N PRO A 220 29.42 -12.94 7.29
CA PRO A 220 28.72 -14.21 7.13
C PRO A 220 27.27 -14.05 7.59
N VAL A 221 26.34 -14.55 6.78
CA VAL A 221 24.90 -14.44 7.01
C VAL A 221 24.24 -15.79 6.78
N PHE A 222 23.27 -16.10 7.63
CA PHE A 222 22.29 -17.14 7.36
C PHE A 222 21.08 -16.51 6.67
N VAL A 223 20.82 -16.92 5.43
CA VAL A 223 19.77 -16.35 4.60
C VAL A 223 18.64 -17.35 4.47
N SER A 224 17.41 -16.89 4.68
CA SER A 224 16.18 -17.61 4.40
C SER A 224 15.34 -16.82 3.42
N VAL A 225 14.93 -17.45 2.31
CA VAL A 225 14.03 -16.87 1.32
C VAL A 225 12.71 -17.62 1.30
N ALA A 226 11.61 -16.88 1.15
CA ALA A 226 10.26 -17.41 1.01
C ALA A 226 9.52 -16.65 -0.10
N LEU A 227 8.61 -17.33 -0.78
CA LEU A 227 7.84 -16.74 -1.87
C LEU A 227 6.57 -16.09 -1.32
N VAL A 228 6.38 -14.82 -1.62
CA VAL A 228 5.16 -14.08 -1.30
C VAL A 228 4.22 -14.20 -2.49
N ARG A 229 2.99 -14.65 -2.22
CA ARG A 229 1.96 -14.85 -3.22
C ARG A 229 0.82 -13.86 -3.01
N ASP A 230 0.17 -13.46 -4.09
CA ASP A 230 -1.06 -12.67 -4.01
C ASP A 230 -2.27 -13.55 -3.64
N ALA A 231 -3.45 -12.94 -3.57
CA ALA A 231 -4.71 -13.62 -3.28
C ALA A 231 -5.08 -14.70 -4.31
N THR A 232 -4.52 -14.64 -5.53
CA THR A 232 -4.72 -15.65 -6.59
C THR A 232 -3.69 -16.79 -6.52
N GLY A 233 -2.75 -16.73 -5.55
CA GLY A 233 -1.68 -17.69 -5.37
C GLY A 233 -0.50 -17.47 -6.31
N GLN A 234 -0.48 -16.40 -7.11
CA GLN A 234 0.63 -16.10 -8.01
C GLN A 234 1.81 -15.50 -7.25
N PRO A 235 3.05 -15.88 -7.58
CA PRO A 235 4.23 -15.29 -6.96
C PRO A 235 4.37 -13.83 -7.37
N VAL A 236 4.51 -12.95 -6.38
CA VAL A 236 4.64 -11.50 -6.62
C VAL A 236 5.93 -10.93 -6.06
N ASN A 237 6.42 -11.46 -4.94
CA ASN A 237 7.63 -10.99 -4.27
C ASN A 237 8.38 -12.14 -3.60
N ILE A 238 9.60 -11.85 -3.17
CA ILE A 238 10.44 -12.72 -2.35
C ILE A 238 10.60 -12.02 -1.00
N GLN A 239 10.23 -12.70 0.08
CA GLN A 239 10.61 -12.30 1.42
C GLN A 239 11.99 -12.91 1.71
N CYS A 240 12.93 -12.08 2.14
CA CYS A 240 14.27 -12.50 2.52
C CYS A 240 14.55 -12.10 3.96
N THR A 241 14.96 -13.06 4.79
CA THR A 241 15.45 -12.82 6.15
C THR A 241 16.94 -13.13 6.18
N ALA A 242 17.74 -12.20 6.70
CA ALA A 242 19.19 -12.32 6.79
C ALA A 242 19.62 -12.18 8.24
N LEU A 243 20.10 -13.28 8.83
CA LEU A 243 20.61 -13.31 10.20
C LEU A 243 22.13 -13.21 10.15
N PRO A 244 22.73 -12.10 10.61
CA PRO A 244 24.17 -12.00 10.74
C PRO A 244 24.68 -13.08 11.70
N MET A 245 25.69 -13.81 11.27
CA MET A 245 26.34 -14.80 12.11
C MET A 245 27.40 -14.10 12.95
N VAL A 246 27.38 -14.32 14.26
CA VAL A 246 28.47 -13.88 15.14
C VAL A 246 29.69 -14.73 14.78
N ALA A 247 30.81 -14.05 14.52
CA ALA A 247 32.10 -14.71 14.30
C ALA A 247 32.64 -15.28 15.61
#